data_AF-F3UV79-F1
#
_entry.id   AF-F3UV79-F1
#
_cell.length_a   1.000
_cell.length_b   1.000
_cell.length_c   1.000
_cell.angle_alpha   90.00
_cell.angle_beta   90.00
_cell.angle_gamma   90.00
#
_symmetry.space_group_name_H-M   'P 1'
#
loop_
_entity.id
_entity.type
_entity.pdbx_description
1 polymer ?
#
loop_
_entity_poly.entity_id
_entity_poly.type
_entity_poly.pdbx_seq_one_letter_code
_entity_poly.pdbx_strand_id
1 'polypeptide(L)'
;MKTKTLALISGLVGLIGGTILLLSNIFFVPFSALLGDSGLNLLGAVIKLAALGLGITSLAYYKGQMRFSVAAGVLLIVGSSNIAPIPFIGWIAGILLIIGGALFLASSSKF
;
A
#
# COMPACT_ATOMS: atom_id res chain seq x y z
N MET A 1 -16.16 5.97 15.97
CA MET A 1 -15.76 4.55 15.75
C MET A 1 -15.22 4.29 14.35
N LYS A 2 -15.82 4.79 13.26
CA LYS A 2 -15.41 4.49 11.87
C LYS A 2 -14.00 4.96 11.47
N THR A 3 -13.48 6.04 12.05
CA THR A 3 -12.18 6.64 11.69
C THR A 3 -10.95 5.91 12.24
N LYS A 4 -11.04 5.25 13.41
CA LYS A 4 -9.93 4.39 13.90
C LYS A 4 -9.81 3.11 13.07
N THR A 5 -10.93 2.47 12.76
CA THR A 5 -10.96 1.23 11.98
C THR A 5 -10.44 1.45 10.56
N LEU A 6 -10.82 2.56 9.92
CA LEU A 6 -10.34 2.90 8.57
C LEU A 6 -8.82 3.15 8.55
N ALA A 7 -8.29 3.78 9.60
CA ALA A 7 -6.85 3.98 9.76
C ALA A 7 -6.08 2.67 9.93
N LEU A 8 -6.58 1.77 10.79
CA LEU A 8 -5.97 0.46 11.02
C LEU A 8 -5.96 -0.39 9.74
N ILE A 9 -7.09 -0.42 9.01
CA ILE A 9 -7.19 -1.16 7.75
C ILE A 9 -6.25 -0.56 6.70
N SER A 10 -6.20 0.76 6.56
CA SER A 10 -5.28 1.44 5.63
C SER A 10 -3.82 1.16 5.98
N GLY A 11 -3.49 1.13 7.27
CA GLY A 11 -2.16 0.79 7.76
C GLY A 11 -1.76 -0.65 7.48
N LEU A 12 -2.65 -1.60 7.77
CA LEU A 12 -2.45 -3.03 7.52
C LEU A 12 -2.31 -3.33 6.03
N VAL A 13 -3.17 -2.77 5.18
CA VAL A 13 -3.12 -3.00 3.74
C VAL A 13 -1.86 -2.38 3.13
N GLY A 14 -1.44 -1.20 3.58
CA GLY A 14 -0.18 -0.60 3.15
C GLY A 14 1.04 -1.42 3.57
N LEU A 15 1.06 -1.91 4.82
CA LEU A 15 2.21 -2.65 5.36
C LEU A 15 2.30 -4.07 4.79
N ILE A 16 1.21 -4.85 4.86
CA ILE A 16 1.17 -6.21 4.32
C ILE A 16 1.30 -6.17 2.79
N GLY A 17 0.52 -5.31 2.14
CA GLY A 17 0.54 -5.18 0.68
C GLY A 17 1.89 -4.70 0.14
N GLY A 18 2.51 -3.72 0.80
CA GLY A 18 3.84 -3.24 0.47
C GLY A 18 4.93 -4.30 0.68
N THR A 19 4.82 -5.08 1.75
CA THR A 19 5.76 -6.19 2.03
C THR A 19 5.63 -7.30 0.98
N ILE A 20 4.41 -7.69 0.61
CA ILE A 20 4.17 -8.69 -0.44
C ILE A 20 4.73 -8.22 -1.79
N LEU A 21 4.53 -6.96 -2.16
CA LEU A 21 5.07 -6.38 -3.40
C LEU A 21 6.60 -6.28 -3.40
N LEU A 22 7.20 -6.05 -2.23
CA LEU A 22 8.64 -5.97 -2.07
C LEU A 22 9.26 -7.37 -2.16
N LEU A 23 8.69 -8.36 -1.48
CA LEU A 23 9.15 -9.75 -1.56
C LEU A 23 8.91 -10.35 -2.94
N SER A 24 7.78 -10.08 -3.60
CA SER A 24 7.52 -10.61 -4.93
C SER A 24 8.55 -10.14 -5.96
N ASN A 25 9.09 -8.93 -5.80
CA ASN A 25 10.10 -8.40 -6.71
C ASN A 25 11.53 -8.82 -6.35
N ILE A 26 11.80 -9.23 -5.10
CA ILE A 26 13.09 -9.82 -4.68
C ILE A 26 13.16 -11.32 -5.00
N PHE A 27 12.04 -12.02 -4.81
CA PHE A 27 11.89 -13.46 -4.99
C PHE A 27 11.09 -13.80 -6.25
N PHE A 28 11.19 -12.97 -7.30
CA PHE A 28 10.37 -13.09 -8.51
C PHE A 28 10.41 -14.50 -9.12
N VAL A 29 11.61 -15.09 -9.23
CA VAL A 29 11.80 -16.44 -9.80
C VAL A 29 11.10 -17.54 -8.98
N PRO A 30 11.35 -17.70 -7.65
CA PRO A 30 10.65 -18.71 -6.86
C PRO A 30 9.15 -18.41 -6.65
N PHE A 31 8.71 -17.15 -6.70
CA PHE A 31 7.30 -16.80 -6.53
C PHE A 31 6.49 -17.02 -7.82
N SER A 32 7.09 -16.74 -8.98
CA SER A 32 6.53 -17.09 -10.30
C SER A 32 6.38 -18.61 -10.45
N ALA A 33 7.33 -19.40 -9.92
CA ALA A 33 7.22 -20.86 -9.92
C ALA A 33 6.05 -21.41 -9.07
N LEU A 34 5.60 -20.67 -8.05
CA LEU A 34 4.52 -21.09 -7.14
C LEU A 34 3.13 -20.64 -7.60
N LEU A 35 2.99 -19.40 -8.10
CA LEU A 35 1.69 -18.83 -8.49
C LEU A 35 1.49 -18.70 -10.01
N GLY A 36 2.54 -18.91 -10.80
CA GLY A 36 2.59 -18.52 -12.20
C GLY A 36 2.65 -17.00 -12.38
N ASP A 37 3.22 -16.54 -13.49
CA ASP A 37 3.32 -15.11 -13.81
C ASP A 37 1.95 -14.40 -13.78
N SER A 38 0.89 -15.09 -14.24
CA SER A 38 -0.48 -14.57 -14.22
C SER A 38 -1.02 -14.38 -12.80
N GLY A 39 -0.74 -15.32 -11.89
CA GLY A 39 -1.21 -15.25 -10.50
C GLY A 39 -0.51 -14.14 -9.71
N LEU A 40 0.80 -13.96 -9.93
CA LEU A 40 1.57 -12.89 -9.31
C LEU A 40 1.11 -11.50 -9.79
N ASN A 41 0.83 -11.36 -11.09
CA ASN A 41 0.31 -10.12 -11.66
C ASN A 41 -1.09 -9.77 -11.14
N LEU A 42 -1.99 -10.76 -11.03
CA LEU A 42 -3.33 -10.58 -10.45
C LEU A 42 -3.26 -10.16 -8.97
N LEU A 43 -2.45 -10.85 -8.17
CA LEU A 43 -2.30 -10.54 -6.74
C LEU A 43 -1.74 -9.12 -6.54
N GLY A 44 -0.72 -8.76 -7.32
CA GLY A 44 -0.15 -7.41 -7.32
C GLY A 44 -1.16 -6.34 -7.74
N ALA A 45 -1.99 -6.61 -8.75
CA ALA A 45 -3.03 -5.69 -9.21
C ALA A 45 -4.11 -5.46 -8.13
N VAL A 46 -4.55 -6.53 -7.45
CA VAL A 46 -5.54 -6.43 -6.36
C VAL A 46 -4.99 -5.61 -5.19
N ILE A 47 -3.75 -5.85 -4.77
CA ILE A 47 -3.11 -5.09 -3.69
C ILE A 47 -2.99 -3.61 -4.07
N LYS A 48 -2.54 -3.33 -5.30
CA LYS A 48 -2.43 -1.95 -5.81
C LYS A 48 -3.78 -1.24 -5.83
N LEU A 49 -4.83 -1.89 -6.34
CA LEU A 49 -6.19 -1.34 -6.37
C LEU A 49 -6.74 -1.10 -4.96
N ALA A 50 -6.53 -2.03 -4.03
CA ALA A 50 -6.96 -1.87 -2.64
C ALA A 50 -6.27 -0.69 -1.96
N ALA A 51 -4.94 -0.58 -2.10
CA ALA A 51 -4.19 0.53 -1.54
C ALA A 51 -4.50 1.87 -2.22
N LEU A 52 -4.82 1.88 -3.52
CA LEU A 52 -5.24 3.08 -4.24
C LEU A 52 -6.62 3.55 -3.77
N GLY A 53 -7.57 2.63 -3.60
CA GLY A 53 -8.88 2.93 -3.01
C GLY A 53 -8.78 3.45 -1.57
N LEU A 54 -7.90 2.86 -0.75
CA LEU A 54 -7.64 3.33 0.62
C LEU A 54 -6.93 4.69 0.67
N GLY A 55 -6.00 4.92 -0.26
CA GLY A 55 -5.35 6.21 -0.46
C GLY A 55 -6.34 7.32 -0.81
N ILE A 56 -7.25 7.09 -1.76
CA ILE A 56 -8.29 8.07 -2.13
C ILE A 56 -9.29 8.28 -1.00
N THR A 57 -9.80 7.20 -0.39
CA THR A 57 -10.79 7.30 0.69
C THR A 57 -10.21 8.02 1.91
N SER A 58 -8.95 7.77 2.25
CA SER A 58 -8.28 8.49 3.33
C SER A 58 -8.08 9.98 3.01
N LEU A 59 -7.73 10.33 1.77
CA LEU A 59 -7.63 11.73 1.34
C LEU A 59 -8.99 12.45 1.40
N ALA A 60 -10.08 11.75 1.06
CA ALA A 60 -11.43 12.28 1.12
C ALA A 60 -11.97 12.40 2.57
N TYR A 61 -11.73 11.40 3.43
CA TYR A 61 -12.25 11.36 4.80
C TYR A 61 -11.46 12.20 5.80
N TYR A 62 -10.15 12.32 5.63
CA TYR A 62 -9.28 13.07 6.55
C TYR A 62 -8.98 14.50 6.06
N LYS A 63 -9.60 14.94 4.96
CA LYS A 63 -9.47 16.30 4.45
C LYS A 63 -9.88 17.31 5.53
N GLY A 64 -8.93 18.11 6.01
CA GLY A 64 -9.16 19.14 7.03
C GLY A 64 -9.01 18.69 8.49
N GLN A 65 -8.66 17.43 8.76
CA GLN A 65 -8.39 16.96 10.13
C GLN A 65 -6.87 16.82 10.35
N MET A 66 -6.29 17.62 11.24
CA MET A 66 -4.83 17.58 11.59
C MET A 66 -4.38 16.24 12.21
N ARG A 67 -5.30 15.30 12.44
CA ARG A 67 -5.03 14.01 13.08
C ARG A 67 -4.45 12.96 12.14
N PHE A 68 -4.51 13.17 10.83
CA PHE A 68 -3.96 12.27 9.83
C PHE A 68 -3.01 13.01 8.90
N SER A 69 -1.82 12.44 8.70
CA SER A 69 -0.88 13.00 7.73
C SER A 69 -1.42 12.78 6.32
N VAL A 70 -1.73 13.85 5.61
CA VAL A 70 -2.07 13.83 4.18
C VAL A 70 -1.01 13.07 3.38
N ALA A 71 0.25 13.11 3.83
CA ALA A 71 1.34 12.35 3.25
C ALA A 71 1.09 10.83 3.26
N ALA A 72 0.40 10.29 4.26
CA ALA A 72 0.11 8.84 4.34
C ALA A 72 -0.79 8.38 3.18
N GLY A 73 -1.87 9.14 2.91
CA GLY A 73 -2.79 8.85 1.80
C GLY A 73 -2.11 9.01 0.43
N VAL A 74 -1.31 10.07 0.27
CA VAL A 74 -0.53 10.30 -0.96
C VAL A 74 0.49 9.18 -1.19
N LEU A 75 1.17 8.69 -0.15
CA LEU A 75 2.13 7.59 -0.26
C LEU A 75 1.46 6.26 -0.67
N LEU A 76 0.24 5.97 -0.20
CA LEU A 76 -0.52 4.81 -0.68
C LEU A 76 -0.89 4.95 -2.16
N ILE A 77 -1.29 6.15 -2.59
CA ILE A 77 -1.61 6.41 -4.01
C ILE A 77 -0.38 6.29 -4.89
N VAL A 78 0.72 6.96 -4.53
CA VAL A 78 1.97 6.97 -5.31
C VAL A 78 2.61 5.58 -5.31
N GLY A 79 2.62 4.89 -4.16
CA GLY A 79 3.10 3.50 -4.07
C GLY A 79 2.29 2.51 -4.90
N SER A 80 0.97 2.73 -5.03
CA SER A 80 0.11 1.94 -5.93
C SER A 80 0.24 2.30 -7.42
N SER A 81 0.67 3.53 -7.75
CA SER A 81 0.69 4.08 -9.12
C SER A 81 1.84 3.58 -9.99
N ASN A 82 2.71 2.69 -9.50
CA ASN A 82 3.78 2.11 -10.30
C ASN A 82 3.21 1.10 -11.32
N ILE A 83 2.73 1.64 -12.45
CA ILE A 83 2.33 0.95 -13.69
C ILE A 83 3.55 0.65 -14.59
N ALA A 84 4.75 1.16 -14.30
CA ALA A 84 5.92 0.93 -15.14
C ALA A 84 6.54 -0.47 -14.91
N PRO A 85 6.73 -1.30 -15.96
CA PRO A 85 7.38 -2.61 -15.90
C PRO A 85 8.91 -2.48 -15.82
N ILE A 86 9.41 -1.54 -14.99
CA ILE A 86 10.83 -1.37 -14.75
C ILE A 86 11.12 -2.06 -13.41
N PRO A 87 11.86 -3.18 -13.39
CA PRO A 87 12.05 -4.01 -12.20
C PRO A 87 12.64 -3.24 -11.00
N PHE A 88 13.42 -2.17 -11.23
CA PHE A 88 13.98 -1.35 -10.15
C PHE A 88 12.95 -0.47 -9.42
N ILE A 89 11.85 -0.08 -10.07
CA ILE A 89 10.84 0.81 -9.51
C ILE A 89 9.79 0.05 -8.68
N GLY A 90 9.68 -1.26 -8.88
CA GLY A 90 8.82 -2.14 -8.06
C GLY A 90 9.20 -2.13 -6.58
N TRP A 91 10.50 -2.13 -6.26
CA TRP A 91 10.99 -2.04 -4.87
C TRP A 91 10.61 -0.71 -4.22
N ILE A 92 10.75 0.39 -4.98
CA ILE A 92 10.39 1.73 -4.51
C ILE A 92 8.89 1.77 -4.18
N ALA A 93 8.02 1.20 -5.02
CA ALA A 93 6.59 1.08 -4.74
C ALA A 93 6.29 0.35 -3.42
N GLY A 94 6.92 -0.80 -3.21
CA GLY A 94 6.77 -1.59 -1.98
C GLY A 94 7.18 -0.81 -0.74
N ILE A 95 8.32 -0.10 -0.81
CA ILE A 95 8.81 0.75 0.28
C ILE A 95 7.83 1.90 0.57
N LEU A 96 7.34 2.60 -0.46
CA LEU A 96 6.37 3.68 -0.28
C LEU A 96 5.07 3.20 0.37
N LEU A 97 4.58 2.01 -0.03
CA LEU A 97 3.40 1.39 0.58
C LEU A 97 3.62 1.05 2.05
N ILE A 98 4.78 0.51 2.41
CA ILE A 98 5.15 0.23 3.81
C ILE A 98 5.20 1.53 4.61
N ILE A 99 5.84 2.58 4.10
CA ILE A 99 5.95 3.87 4.80
C ILE A 99 4.56 4.51 4.95
N GLY A 100 3.74 4.52 3.89
CA GLY A 100 2.37 5.03 3.93
C GLY A 100 1.49 4.26 4.92
N GLY A 101 1.60 2.93 4.93
CA GLY A 101 0.89 2.06 5.88
C GLY A 101 1.34 2.24 7.33
N ALA A 102 2.65 2.33 7.57
CA ALA A 102 3.21 2.58 8.89
C ALA A 102 2.79 3.95 9.45
N LEU A 103 2.73 4.99 8.60
CA LEU A 103 2.19 6.29 8.97
C LEU A 103 0.70 6.21 9.36
N PHE A 104 -0.12 5.44 8.64
CA PHE A 104 -1.51 5.20 9.01
C PHE A 104 -1.65 4.49 10.36
N LEU A 105 -0.80 3.49 10.60
CA LEU A 105 -0.80 2.71 11.84
C LEU A 105 -0.31 3.55 13.03
N ALA A 106 0.77 4.31 12.86
CA ALA A 106 1.26 5.25 13.87
C ALA A 106 0.22 6.31 14.22
N SER A 107 -0.50 6.82 13.23
CA SER A 107 -1.58 7.79 13.43
C SER A 107 -2.78 7.19 14.17
N SER A 108 -3.03 5.90 14.05
CA SER A 108 -4.08 5.19 14.80
C SER A 108 -3.80 5.09 16.31
N SER A 109 -2.53 5.15 16.73
CA SER A 109 -2.14 5.16 18.15
C SER A 109 -2.44 6.48 18.87
N LYS A 110 -2.57 7.59 18.12
CA LYS A 110 -2.93 8.91 18.65
C LYS A 110 -4.44 9.08 18.90
N PHE A 111 -5.22 8.06 18.57
CA PHE A 111 -6.67 8.05 18.74
C PHE A 111 -7.06 7.25 19.98
#